data_AF-A0A2Z5X4U4-F1
#
_entry.id   AF-A0A2Z5X4U4-F1
#
_cell.length_a   1.000
_cell.length_b   1.000
_cell.length_c   1.000
_cell.angle_alpha   90.00
_cell.angle_beta   90.00
_cell.angle_gamma   90.00
#
_symmetry.space_group_name_H-M   'P 1'
#
loop_
_entity.id
_entity.type
_entity.pdbx_description
1 polymer ?
#
loop_
_entity_poly.entity_id
_entity_poly.type
_entity_poly.pdbx_seq_one_letter_code
_entity_poly.pdbx_strand_id
1 'polypeptide(L)'
;MFIKNWGRCDEWGYFHEHEAIQKAIAEYGVAVIDFPKLGDGRRIEINAKRLTFEEASNYSEFGIIGRNQIKTFLRDAYKAFESTNLLPQNVQKKEAKS
;
A
#
# COMPACT_ATOMS: atom_id res chain seq x y z
N MET A 1 -13.42 -4.74 0.52
CA MET A 1 -12.05 -5.06 0.96
C MET A 1 -11.78 -4.30 2.25
N PHE A 2 -11.15 -4.95 3.23
CA PHE A 2 -10.55 -4.28 4.40
C PHE A 2 -9.04 -4.21 4.25
N ILE A 3 -8.45 -3.09 4.69
CA ILE A 3 -7.01 -2.82 4.57
C ILE A 3 -6.44 -2.58 5.97
N LYS A 4 -5.57 -3.48 6.43
CA LYS A 4 -4.77 -3.26 7.63
C LYS A 4 -3.60 -2.35 7.29
N ASN A 5 -3.79 -1.04 7.47
CA ASN A 5 -2.77 -0.03 7.20
C ASN A 5 -1.79 0.15 8.36
N TRP A 6 -0.72 -0.65 8.33
CA TRP A 6 0.36 -0.61 9.32
C TRP A 6 1.15 0.71 9.35
N GLY A 7 0.98 1.59 8.35
CA GLY A 7 1.52 2.95 8.39
C GLY A 7 0.66 3.95 9.17
N ARG A 8 -0.51 3.54 9.66
CA ARG A 8 -1.48 4.38 10.41
C ARG A 8 -1.92 3.76 11.72
N CYS A 9 -1.89 2.44 11.85
CA CYS A 9 -2.26 1.72 13.05
C CYS A 9 -1.30 0.56 13.28
N ASP A 10 -0.72 0.49 14.47
CA ASP A 10 0.24 -0.55 14.86
C ASP A 10 -0.41 -1.69 15.67
N GLU A 11 -1.71 -1.57 15.98
CA GLU A 11 -2.50 -2.53 16.77
C GLU A 11 -3.81 -2.83 16.04
N TRP A 12 -4.22 -4.10 15.95
CA TRP A 12 -5.39 -4.53 15.17
C TRP A 12 -6.33 -5.47 15.96
N GLY A 13 -6.18 -5.56 17.28
CA GLY A 13 -6.99 -6.40 18.16
C GLY A 13 -8.48 -6.11 18.04
N TYR A 14 -8.86 -4.84 18.02
CA TYR A 14 -10.26 -4.45 17.76
C TYR A 14 -10.79 -5.01 16.44
N PHE A 15 -9.99 -4.98 15.37
CA PHE A 15 -10.42 -5.55 14.08
C PHE A 15 -10.66 -7.05 14.18
N HIS A 16 -9.82 -7.78 14.93
CA HIS A 16 -9.93 -9.23 15.12
C HIS A 16 -11.09 -9.63 16.03
N GLU A 17 -11.41 -8.83 17.04
CA GLU A 17 -12.43 -9.14 18.04
C GLU A 17 -13.83 -8.61 17.66
N HIS A 18 -13.93 -7.69 16.69
CA HIS A 18 -15.21 -7.08 16.36
C HIS A 18 -16.12 -8.01 15.54
N GLU A 19 -17.17 -8.51 16.17
CA GLU A 19 -18.11 -9.50 15.62
C GLU A 19 -18.65 -9.11 14.23
N ALA A 20 -19.11 -7.86 14.06
CA ALA A 20 -19.69 -7.44 12.77
C ALA A 20 -18.66 -7.43 11.63
N ILE A 21 -17.38 -7.18 11.93
CA ILE A 21 -16.31 -7.20 10.92
C ILE A 21 -16.03 -8.64 10.50
N GLN A 22 -15.88 -9.53 11.49
CA GLN A 22 -15.63 -10.95 11.23
C GLN A 22 -16.79 -11.62 10.50
N LYS A 23 -18.02 -11.27 10.87
CA LYS A 23 -19.24 -11.69 10.17
C LYS A 23 -19.23 -11.24 8.70
N ALA A 24 -18.91 -9.97 8.44
CA ALA A 24 -18.84 -9.48 7.06
C ALA A 24 -17.77 -10.19 6.22
N ILE A 25 -16.59 -10.49 6.82
CA ILE A 25 -15.52 -11.25 6.16
C ILE A 25 -16.01 -12.64 5.76
N ALA A 26 -16.66 -13.35 6.69
CA ALA A 26 -17.16 -14.70 6.46
C ALA A 26 -18.33 -14.75 5.46
N GLU A 27 -19.32 -13.87 5.62
CA GLU A 27 -20.56 -13.90 4.84
C GLU A 27 -20.37 -13.42 3.40
N TYR A 28 -19.56 -12.38 3.20
CA TYR A 28 -19.40 -11.75 1.89
C TYR A 28 -18.05 -12.06 1.23
N GLY A 29 -17.22 -12.90 1.86
CA GLY A 29 -15.87 -13.20 1.36
C GLY A 29 -15.01 -11.95 1.23
N VAL A 30 -15.13 -11.00 2.17
CA VAL A 30 -14.41 -9.72 2.08
C VAL A 30 -12.92 -9.97 2.14
N ALA A 31 -12.19 -9.63 1.07
CA ALA A 31 -10.74 -9.67 1.06
C ALA A 31 -10.16 -8.75 2.15
N VAL A 32 -9.22 -9.28 2.93
CA VAL A 32 -8.45 -8.54 3.95
C VAL A 32 -7.00 -8.56 3.53
N ILE A 33 -6.36 -7.39 3.49
CA ILE A 33 -4.93 -7.29 3.17
C ILE A 33 -4.13 -6.65 4.28
N ASP A 34 -2.91 -7.15 4.46
CA ASP A 34 -1.86 -6.47 5.20
C ASP A 34 -1.14 -5.50 4.26
N PHE A 35 -1.34 -4.21 4.49
CA PHE A 35 -0.72 -3.18 3.67
C PHE A 35 0.71 -2.90 4.18
N PRO A 36 1.72 -2.80 3.29
CA PRO A 36 3.08 -2.55 3.74
C PRO A 36 3.21 -1.20 4.46
N LYS A 37 4.22 -1.09 5.32
CA LYS A 37 4.57 0.15 6.02
C LYS A 37 5.77 0.80 5.34
N LEU A 38 5.62 2.05 4.91
CA LEU A 38 6.78 2.90 4.65
C LEU A 38 7.27 3.43 6.00
N GLY A 39 8.58 3.32 6.27
CA GLY A 39 9.17 3.77 7.53
C GLY A 39 8.82 5.23 7.85
N ASP A 40 8.53 5.51 9.12
CA ASP A 40 7.93 6.79 9.53
C ASP A 40 8.77 8.00 9.15
N GLY A 41 10.10 7.94 9.28
CA GLY A 41 10.98 9.02 8.86
C GLY A 41 10.79 9.39 7.38
N ARG A 42 10.77 8.38 6.49
CA ARG A 42 10.57 8.61 5.05
C ARG A 42 9.18 9.15 4.75
N ARG A 43 8.15 8.62 5.41
CA ARG A 43 6.77 9.08 5.26
C ARG A 43 6.60 10.53 5.72
N ILE A 44 7.21 10.90 6.86
CA ILE A 44 7.18 12.26 7.41
C ILE A 44 7.87 13.23 6.44
N GLU A 45 9.04 12.89 5.92
CA GLU A 45 9.76 13.72 4.95
C GLU A 45 8.95 13.96 3.67
N ILE A 46 8.34 12.91 3.11
CA ILE A 46 7.46 13.00 1.92
C ILE A 46 6.30 13.96 2.18
N ASN A 47 5.61 13.79 3.32
CA ASN A 47 4.47 14.64 3.69
C ASN A 47 4.88 16.09 3.92
N ALA A 48 6.00 16.32 4.63
CA ALA A 48 6.52 17.66 4.92
C ALA A 48 6.87 18.41 3.64
N LYS A 49 7.42 17.71 2.65
CA LYS A 49 7.77 18.25 1.33
C LYS A 49 6.59 18.25 0.34
N ARG A 50 5.42 17.75 0.75
CA ARG A 50 4.20 17.61 -0.07
C ARG A 50 4.44 16.84 -1.38
N LEU A 51 5.35 15.86 -1.35
CA LEU A 51 5.66 15.04 -2.50
C LEU A 51 4.61 13.93 -2.64
N THR A 52 4.21 13.65 -3.87
CA THR A 52 3.59 12.38 -4.23
C THR A 52 4.62 11.24 -4.13
N PHE A 53 4.17 9.99 -4.07
CA PHE A 53 5.09 8.85 -4.07
C PHE A 53 5.92 8.75 -5.36
N GLU A 54 5.36 9.18 -6.49
CA GLU A 54 6.08 9.21 -7.76
C GLU A 54 7.22 10.24 -7.73
N GLU A 55 6.94 11.48 -7.31
CA GLU A 55 7.95 12.52 -7.13
C GLU A 55 9.00 12.07 -6.12
N ALA A 56 8.57 11.55 -4.96
CA ALA A 56 9.44 11.03 -3.92
C ALA A 56 10.37 9.92 -4.43
N SER A 57 9.88 9.03 -5.30
CA SER A 57 10.67 7.94 -5.88
C SER A 57 11.79 8.41 -6.81
N ASN A 58 11.70 9.66 -7.27
CA ASN A 58 12.68 10.33 -8.15
C ASN A 58 13.38 11.51 -7.45
N TYR A 59 13.06 11.80 -6.19
CA TYR A 59 13.58 12.95 -5.48
C TYR A 59 15.06 12.77 -5.14
N SER A 60 15.90 13.69 -5.63
CA SER A 60 17.36 13.58 -5.56
C SER A 60 17.88 13.60 -4.12
N GLU A 61 17.30 14.42 -3.25
CA GLU A 61 17.70 14.58 -1.84
C GLU A 61 17.52 13.31 -1.00
N PHE A 62 16.67 12.36 -1.42
CA PHE A 62 16.53 11.07 -0.73
C PHE A 62 17.68 10.09 -1.02
N GLY A 63 18.57 10.42 -1.95
CA GLY A 63 19.65 9.53 -2.36
C GLY A 63 19.15 8.22 -2.97
N ILE A 64 20.08 7.34 -3.35
CA ILE A 64 19.75 6.06 -4.00
C ILE A 64 18.97 5.15 -3.04
N ILE A 65 19.39 5.10 -1.77
CA ILE A 65 18.77 4.23 -0.76
C ILE A 65 17.33 4.66 -0.48
N GLY A 66 17.09 5.95 -0.22
CA GLY A 66 15.75 6.44 0.08
C GLY A 66 14.77 6.26 -1.08
N ARG A 67 15.22 6.51 -2.32
CA ARG A 67 14.42 6.22 -3.53
C ARG A 67 14.12 4.72 -3.68
N ASN A 68 15.08 3.84 -3.40
CA ASN A 68 14.86 2.39 -3.44
C ASN A 68 13.87 1.89 -2.37
N GLN A 69 13.89 2.48 -1.17
CA GLN A 69 12.89 2.19 -0.14
C GLN A 69 11.47 2.53 -0.60
N ILE A 70 11.29 3.69 -1.23
CA ILE A 70 9.98 4.12 -1.76
C ILE A 70 9.53 3.19 -2.90
N LYS A 71 10.42 2.88 -3.84
CA LYS A 71 10.10 1.94 -4.95
C LYS A 71 9.72 0.55 -4.44
N THR A 72 10.43 0.07 -3.40
CA THR A 72 10.13 -1.20 -2.75
C THR A 72 8.76 -1.17 -2.10
N PHE A 73 8.47 -0.13 -1.31
CA PHE A 73 7.15 0.08 -0.70
C PHE A 73 6.03 0.11 -1.75
N LEU A 74 6.20 0.85 -2.84
CA LEU A 74 5.20 0.92 -3.92
C LEU A 74 4.97 -0.45 -4.57
N ARG A 75 6.04 -1.16 -4.90
CA ARG A 75 5.96 -2.52 -5.46
C ARG A 75 5.19 -3.45 -4.54
N ASP A 76 5.51 -3.42 -3.25
CA ASP A 76 4.90 -4.33 -2.28
C ASP A 76 3.43 -3.94 -2.01
N ALA A 77 3.09 -2.64 -2.09
CA ALA A 77 1.72 -2.15 -2.01
C ALA A 77 0.87 -2.61 -3.20
N TYR A 78 1.41 -2.52 -4.42
CA TYR A 78 0.72 -3.03 -5.61
C TYR A 78 0.52 -4.54 -5.53
N LYS A 79 1.52 -5.31 -5.11
CA LYS A 79 1.39 -6.76 -4.89
C LYS A 79 0.31 -7.12 -3.87
N ALA A 80 0.18 -6.34 -2.79
CA ALA A 80 -0.87 -6.53 -1.79
C ALA A 80 -2.27 -6.30 -2.37
N PHE A 81 -2.43 -5.38 -3.33
CA PHE A 81 -3.71 -5.21 -4.03
C PHE A 81 -3.95 -6.29 -5.08
N GLU A 82 -2.94 -6.64 -5.86
CA GLU A 82 -3.01 -7.69 -6.89
C GLU A 82 -3.41 -9.05 -6.28
N SER A 83 -2.91 -9.38 -5.08
CA SER A 83 -3.24 -10.64 -4.40
C SER A 83 -4.74 -10.80 -4.08
N THR A 84 -5.51 -9.72 -4.12
CA THR A 84 -6.95 -9.77 -3.87
C THR A 84 -7.77 -10.17 -5.08
N ASN A 85 -7.19 -10.13 -6.28
CA ASN A 85 -7.90 -10.28 -7.56
C ASN A 85 -9.09 -9.32 -7.74
N LEU A 86 -9.19 -8.24 -6.96
CA LEU A 86 -10.27 -7.25 -7.04
C LEU A 86 -9.96 -6.10 -8.01
N LEU A 87 -8.71 -5.97 -8.45
CA LEU A 87 -8.32 -4.97 -9.43
C LEU A 87 -8.82 -5.35 -10.83
N PRO A 88 -9.23 -4.37 -11.68
CA PRO A 88 -9.58 -4.65 -13.06
C PRO A 88 -8.41 -5.31 -13.79
N GLN A 89 -8.65 -6.48 -14.36
CA GLN A 89 -7.72 -7.11 -15.29
C GLN A 89 -7.75 -6.31 -16.60
N ASN A 90 -6.99 -5.20 -16.69
CA ASN A 90 -6.46 -4.55 -17.91
C ASN A 90 -6.16 -3.04 -17.71
N VAL A 91 -4.92 -2.69 -17.35
CA VAL A 91 -4.23 -1.48 -17.87
C VAL A 91 -2.73 -1.80 -18.07
N GLN A 92 -2.41 -2.89 -18.76
CA GLN A 92 -1.05 -3.13 -19.30
C GLN A 92 -1.14 -3.63 -20.75
N LYS A 93 -1.77 -2.85 -21.61
CA LYS A 93 -1.56 -2.89 -23.05
C LYS A 93 -1.62 -1.47 -23.58
N LYS A 94 -0.49 -0.74 -23.53
CA LYS A 94 -0.19 0.39 -24.43
C LYS A 94 1.24 0.94 -24.32
N GLU A 95 2.27 0.12 -24.07
CA GLU A 95 3.67 0.50 -24.39
C GLU A 95 4.46 -0.69 -24.96
N ALA A 96 3.81 -1.45 -25.84
CA ALA A 96 4.50 -2.38 -26.73
C ALA A 96 3.86 -2.22 -28.12
N LYS A 97 4.41 -1.24 -28.86
CA LYS A 97 4.21 -0.87 -30.28
C LYS A 97 3.89 0.63 -30.43
N SER A 98 4.95 1.42 -30.54
CA SER A 98 5.14 2.39 -31.62
C SER A 98 6.63 2.52 -31.91
#